data_AF-A0A2H0U812-F1
#
_entry.id   AF-A0A2H0U812-F1
#
_cell.length_a   1.000
_cell.length_b   1.000
_cell.length_c   1.000
_cell.angle_alpha   90.00
_cell.angle_beta   90.00
_cell.angle_gamma   90.00
#
_symmetry.space_group_name_H-M   'P 1'
#
loop_
_entity.id
_entity.type
_entity.pdbx_description
1 polymer ?
#
loop_
_entity_poly.entity_id
_entity_poly.type
_entity_poly.pdbx_seq_one_letter_code
_entity_poly.pdbx_strand_id
1 'polypeptide(L)'
;MPHAKGSPHRKAAAAAIMNEETEKDPGTDSGGASNAAQSDAHTGAAADAAAPSRAPAEPASPVPAQTPAPPPPAGKAAAPLSPPASDAQREVERILADSKLPERAAFRASADAKPAAKPQGTGEAAAPTAQPRKPSAPPARAAAPKSPDDIASVHTLKDDLQTVVRDQKISFVRAAALEQQKSRRGSDTKIERSAAANAARRRTLGIITTALILVSLGVAAIAGVLYVRGERAQVGSAAFGSGSLLFAEQTAAFSMGTQPPDDLKRTIAQARHASGTTLGAIVRLVPLVPVYNAEGDVTHERPASISEFLRAIGTGHPSELERALSPEFFFGIHTVDKNAPILVMEVASYELAFAAMLEWEETMNADLAPIFTPVAAYRLDANGLPIERAFTDVVMRNYDVRALEDDNGAVQLYYSFPTRDLLIIAESPFSFTEALSRLRADRRL
;
A
#
# COMPACT_ATOMS: atom_id res chain seq x y z
N MET A 1 45.24 32.93 34.31
CA MET A 1 44.78 33.21 35.68
C MET A 1 43.42 32.54 35.88
N PRO A 2 43.26 31.74 36.94
CA PRO A 2 42.12 30.85 37.16
C PRO A 2 41.11 31.43 38.17
N HIS A 3 39.98 30.73 38.32
CA HIS A 3 39.07 30.58 39.48
C HIS A 3 37.60 30.63 39.01
N ALA A 4 36.62 29.90 39.55
CA ALA A 4 36.49 28.70 40.36
C ALA A 4 35.00 28.65 40.80
N LYS A 5 34.41 27.45 40.88
CA LYS A 5 33.28 27.05 41.77
C LYS A 5 31.89 27.68 41.48
N GLY A 6 30.77 27.01 41.67
CA GLY A 6 30.48 25.69 42.21
C GLY A 6 28.96 25.44 42.27
N SER A 7 28.57 24.16 42.33
CA SER A 7 27.22 23.73 42.74
C SER A 7 26.93 24.08 44.20
N PRO A 8 25.63 24.09 44.57
CA PRO A 8 25.23 23.21 45.65
C PRO A 8 23.84 22.54 45.52
N HIS A 9 23.81 21.28 45.92
CA HIS A 9 22.88 20.57 46.82
C HIS A 9 21.35 20.71 46.78
N ARG A 10 20.75 19.50 46.64
CA ARG A 10 19.57 18.89 47.31
C ARG A 10 19.11 19.50 48.66
N LYS A 11 17.78 19.53 48.85
CA LYS A 11 16.95 19.14 50.04
C LYS A 11 15.47 19.21 49.59
N ALA A 12 14.63 18.17 49.59
CA ALA A 12 14.04 17.40 50.70
C ALA A 12 13.29 18.26 51.73
N ALA A 13 11.95 18.25 51.69
CA ALA A 13 11.08 18.53 52.84
C ALA A 13 9.69 17.90 52.63
N ALA A 14 9.39 16.92 53.48
CA ALA A 14 8.05 16.44 53.80
C ALA A 14 7.47 17.32 54.93
N ALA A 15 6.16 17.50 54.97
CA ALA A 15 5.45 17.94 56.16
C ALA A 15 4.03 17.37 56.17
N ALA A 16 3.82 16.43 57.08
CA ALA A 16 2.53 16.00 57.60
C ALA A 16 2.14 16.92 58.76
N ILE A 17 0.84 17.20 58.93
CA ILE A 17 0.28 17.70 60.19
C ILE A 17 -0.97 16.89 60.51
N MET A 18 -0.87 16.18 61.63
CA MET A 18 -1.92 15.57 62.45
C MET A 18 -2.64 16.64 63.28
N ASN A 19 -3.91 16.38 63.61
CA ASN A 19 -4.54 16.59 64.93
C ASN A 19 -5.63 15.48 64.97
N GLU A 20 -5.56 14.44 65.81
CA GLU A 20 -5.93 14.41 67.26
C GLU A 20 -7.22 15.20 67.53
N GLU A 21 -8.23 14.77 68.28
CA GLU A 21 -8.61 13.61 69.11
C GLU A 21 -10.07 14.00 69.53
N THR A 22 -11.07 13.19 69.83
CA THR A 22 -11.29 12.28 70.98
C THR A 22 -12.75 11.80 70.82
N GLU A 23 -13.02 10.49 70.85
CA GLU A 23 -13.59 9.77 72.01
C GLU A 23 -15.12 9.93 72.16
N LYS A 24 -15.90 8.86 71.94
CA LYS A 24 -16.36 7.94 72.99
C LYS A 24 -17.46 6.99 72.48
N ASP A 25 -17.17 5.72 72.66
CA ASP A 25 -17.99 4.50 72.60
C ASP A 25 -19.12 4.50 73.67
N PRO A 26 -19.93 3.44 73.91
CA PRO A 26 -20.44 2.36 73.04
C PRO A 26 -21.97 2.14 73.19
N GLY A 27 -22.53 1.32 72.27
CA GLY A 27 -23.21 0.09 72.70
C GLY A 27 -24.74 0.02 72.71
N THR A 28 -25.21 -1.20 72.33
CA THR A 28 -26.48 -1.86 72.69
C THR A 28 -27.77 -1.24 72.12
N ASP A 29 -28.83 -1.94 71.73
CA ASP A 29 -29.19 -3.36 71.59
C ASP A 29 -30.60 -3.35 70.95
N SER A 30 -31.03 -4.47 70.38
CA SER A 30 -32.44 -4.81 70.06
C SER A 30 -33.17 -3.92 69.03
N GLY A 31 -33.98 -4.40 68.09
CA GLY A 31 -34.80 -5.60 68.07
C GLY A 31 -36.24 -5.15 67.72
N GLY A 32 -36.91 -5.91 66.85
CA GLY A 32 -38.37 -5.95 66.83
C GLY A 32 -39.11 -5.08 65.82
N ALA A 33 -39.52 -5.74 64.73
CA ALA A 33 -40.92 -5.97 64.35
C ALA A 33 -41.92 -4.79 64.19
N SER A 34 -42.51 -4.78 63.00
CA SER A 34 -43.97 -4.80 62.75
C SER A 34 -44.84 -3.60 63.18
N ASN A 35 -45.40 -2.92 62.17
CA ASN A 35 -46.84 -2.61 61.95
C ASN A 35 -46.92 -1.37 61.03
N ALA A 36 -47.59 -1.41 59.89
CA ALA A 36 -49.03 -1.59 59.66
C ALA A 36 -49.89 -0.43 60.20
N ALA A 37 -50.77 0.04 59.31
CA ALA A 37 -51.93 0.91 59.51
C ALA A 37 -51.63 2.40 59.79
N GLN A 38 -51.99 3.35 58.91
CA GLN A 38 -53.35 3.78 58.48
C GLN A 38 -53.98 4.77 59.47
N SER A 39 -54.19 6.01 59.01
CA SER A 39 -55.26 6.99 59.36
C SER A 39 -54.69 8.39 59.10
N ASP A 40 -55.08 9.07 58.02
CA ASP A 40 -56.30 9.87 57.85
C ASP A 40 -56.20 11.29 58.46
N ALA A 41 -56.46 12.26 57.57
CA ALA A 41 -57.01 13.61 57.80
C ALA A 41 -56.15 14.62 58.61
N HIS A 42 -56.04 15.90 58.27
CA HIS A 42 -57.09 16.79 57.78
C HIS A 42 -56.48 18.12 57.29
N THR A 43 -57.16 18.72 56.29
CA THR A 43 -57.36 20.17 56.03
C THR A 43 -56.20 21.09 55.64
N GLY A 44 -56.40 21.87 54.55
CA GLY A 44 -55.80 23.20 54.45
C GLY A 44 -55.58 23.84 53.07
N ALA A 45 -56.66 24.11 52.33
CA ALA A 45 -56.89 25.31 51.51
C ALA A 45 -55.87 25.81 50.43
N ALA A 46 -56.37 25.77 49.17
CA ALA A 46 -56.56 26.88 48.23
C ALA A 46 -55.42 27.41 47.31
N ALA A 47 -55.75 27.36 46.00
CA ALA A 47 -55.42 28.25 44.86
C ALA A 47 -54.80 27.46 43.69
N ASP A 48 -55.58 26.86 42.79
CA ASP A 48 -56.35 27.44 41.67
C ASP A 48 -55.46 28.04 40.55
N ALA A 49 -55.23 27.24 39.50
CA ALA A 49 -54.89 27.68 38.14
C ALA A 49 -55.16 26.54 37.14
N ALA A 50 -56.18 26.76 36.32
CA ALA A 50 -56.74 25.80 35.35
C ALA A 50 -55.81 25.47 34.17
N ALA A 51 -55.83 24.20 33.76
CA ALA A 51 -55.33 23.71 32.47
C ALA A 51 -56.51 23.10 31.66
N PRO A 52 -56.62 23.35 30.35
CA PRO A 52 -57.75 22.87 29.55
C PRO A 52 -57.62 21.39 29.16
N SER A 53 -58.70 20.66 29.45
CA SER A 53 -58.96 19.28 29.07
C SER A 53 -59.04 19.12 27.54
N ARG A 54 -58.24 18.21 26.96
CA ARG A 54 -58.39 17.74 25.57
C ARG A 54 -59.29 16.51 25.57
N ALA A 55 -60.34 16.58 24.75
CA ALA A 55 -61.30 15.52 24.51
C ALA A 55 -60.67 14.27 23.86
N PRO A 56 -61.23 13.07 24.12
CA PRO A 56 -60.80 11.81 23.51
C PRO A 56 -61.23 11.69 22.04
N ALA A 57 -60.31 11.23 21.20
CA ALA A 57 -60.50 11.04 19.76
C ALA A 57 -61.43 9.85 19.44
N GLU A 58 -62.32 10.04 18.48
CA GLU A 58 -63.19 9.02 17.89
C GLU A 58 -62.39 7.96 17.09
N PRO A 59 -62.84 6.69 17.08
CA PRO A 59 -62.24 5.63 16.27
C PRO A 59 -62.65 5.73 14.79
N ALA A 60 -61.65 5.68 13.91
CA ALA A 60 -61.83 5.70 12.46
C ALA A 60 -62.54 4.44 11.93
N SER A 61 -63.42 4.65 10.95
CA SER A 61 -64.19 3.60 10.25
C SER A 61 -63.31 2.74 9.31
N PRO A 62 -63.64 1.45 9.11
CA PRO A 62 -62.86 0.55 8.25
C PRO A 62 -63.08 0.79 6.76
N VAL A 63 -61.97 0.75 5.99
CA VAL A 63 -61.92 0.85 4.53
C VAL A 63 -62.41 -0.47 3.89
N PRO A 64 -63.26 -0.45 2.85
CA PRO A 64 -63.76 -1.66 2.20
C PRO A 64 -62.68 -2.36 1.35
N ALA A 65 -62.62 -3.69 1.50
CA ALA A 65 -61.72 -4.59 0.79
C ALA A 65 -62.04 -4.66 -0.71
N GLN A 66 -61.04 -4.41 -1.56
CA GLN A 66 -61.13 -4.64 -3.00
C GLN A 66 -60.85 -6.11 -3.31
N THR A 67 -61.76 -6.73 -4.06
CA THR A 67 -61.65 -8.12 -4.53
C THR A 67 -60.63 -8.22 -5.68
N PRO A 68 -59.69 -9.18 -5.67
CA PRO A 68 -58.76 -9.38 -6.79
C PRO A 68 -59.48 -9.96 -8.02
N ALA A 69 -59.13 -9.46 -9.20
CA ALA A 69 -59.62 -9.97 -10.48
C ALA A 69 -59.05 -11.38 -10.79
N PRO A 70 -59.79 -12.24 -11.52
CA PRO A 70 -59.33 -13.58 -11.88
C PRO A 70 -58.23 -13.56 -12.96
N PRO A 71 -57.27 -14.51 -12.94
CA PRO A 71 -56.19 -14.60 -13.92
C PRO A 71 -56.69 -15.07 -15.30
N PRO A 72 -56.04 -14.64 -16.39
CA PRO A 72 -56.38 -15.05 -17.76
C PRO A 72 -56.05 -16.54 -18.03
N PRO A 73 -56.75 -17.18 -18.98
CA PRO A 73 -56.63 -18.62 -19.26
C PRO A 73 -55.26 -19.00 -19.85
N ALA A 74 -54.72 -20.11 -19.36
CA ALA A 74 -53.44 -20.69 -19.77
C ALA A 74 -53.41 -21.05 -21.27
N GLY A 75 -52.55 -20.36 -22.01
CA GLY A 75 -52.16 -20.72 -23.37
C GLY A 75 -51.22 -21.93 -23.37
N LYS A 76 -51.48 -22.86 -24.29
CA LYS A 76 -50.73 -24.11 -24.50
C LYS A 76 -49.23 -23.85 -24.70
N ALA A 77 -48.41 -24.54 -23.91
CA ALA A 77 -46.95 -24.56 -24.03
C ALA A 77 -46.52 -25.22 -25.36
N ALA A 78 -45.70 -24.51 -26.12
CA ALA A 78 -44.93 -25.07 -27.24
C ALA A 78 -43.69 -25.79 -26.69
N ALA A 79 -43.39 -26.95 -27.25
CA ALA A 79 -42.24 -27.79 -26.87
C ALA A 79 -40.89 -27.09 -27.16
N PRO A 80 -39.87 -27.26 -26.29
CA PRO A 80 -38.55 -26.70 -26.54
C PRO A 80 -37.82 -27.47 -27.65
N LEU A 81 -37.41 -26.73 -28.69
CA LEU A 81 -36.43 -27.18 -29.67
C LEU A 81 -35.06 -27.29 -29.00
N SER A 82 -34.49 -28.50 -28.97
CA SER A 82 -33.11 -28.73 -28.57
C SER A 82 -32.14 -28.06 -29.55
N PRO A 83 -31.13 -27.30 -29.09
CA PRO A 83 -30.08 -26.79 -29.95
C PRO A 83 -29.14 -27.93 -30.39
N PRO A 84 -28.59 -27.89 -31.62
CA PRO A 84 -27.60 -28.86 -32.07
C PRO A 84 -26.30 -28.69 -31.28
N ALA A 85 -25.75 -29.81 -30.79
CA ALA A 85 -24.46 -29.87 -30.11
C ALA A 85 -23.35 -29.24 -30.96
N SER A 86 -22.58 -28.33 -30.36
CA SER A 86 -21.50 -27.62 -31.03
C SER A 86 -20.28 -28.52 -31.23
N ASP A 87 -19.61 -28.36 -32.37
CA ASP A 87 -18.43 -29.13 -32.77
C ASP A 87 -17.27 -29.06 -31.75
N ALA A 88 -17.28 -28.07 -30.85
CA ALA A 88 -16.32 -27.93 -29.76
C ALA A 88 -16.35 -29.09 -28.76
N GLN A 89 -17.52 -29.69 -28.49
CA GLN A 89 -17.60 -30.82 -27.54
C GLN A 89 -16.95 -32.08 -28.09
N ARG A 90 -16.98 -32.28 -29.42
CA ARG A 90 -16.33 -33.42 -30.08
C ARG A 90 -14.81 -33.30 -30.11
N GLU A 91 -14.29 -32.08 -30.12
CA GLU A 91 -12.84 -31.84 -30.12
C GLU A 91 -12.23 -32.07 -28.73
N VAL A 92 -12.96 -31.75 -27.66
CA VAL A 92 -12.54 -32.03 -26.27
C VAL A 92 -12.50 -33.54 -25.98
N GLU A 93 -13.50 -34.31 -26.46
CA GLU A 93 -13.49 -35.77 -26.31
C GLU A 93 -12.31 -36.43 -27.06
N ARG A 94 -11.89 -35.85 -28.19
CA ARG A 94 -10.75 -36.35 -28.96
C ARG A 94 -9.41 -36.12 -28.25
N ILE A 95 -9.26 -34.98 -27.59
CA ILE A 95 -8.02 -34.63 -26.86
C ILE A 95 -7.87 -35.47 -25.59
N LEU A 96 -8.96 -35.83 -24.92
CA LEU A 96 -8.90 -36.69 -23.73
C LEU A 96 -8.54 -38.15 -24.05
N ALA A 97 -8.87 -38.66 -25.24
CA ALA A 97 -8.57 -40.04 -25.62
C ALA A 97 -7.08 -40.32 -25.88
N ASP A 98 -6.30 -39.30 -26.27
CA ASP A 98 -4.89 -39.47 -26.67
C ASP A 98 -3.88 -39.29 -25.53
N SER A 99 -4.30 -38.86 -24.33
CA SER A 99 -3.41 -38.71 -23.17
C SER A 99 -3.28 -39.98 -22.33
N LYS A 100 -2.47 -40.94 -22.81
CA LYS A 100 -1.98 -42.05 -21.99
C LYS A 100 -0.86 -41.56 -21.04
N LEU A 101 -1.21 -41.38 -19.77
CA LEU A 101 -0.24 -41.12 -18.70
C LEU A 101 0.60 -42.39 -18.43
N PRO A 102 1.93 -42.29 -18.29
CA PRO A 102 2.78 -43.43 -17.98
C PRO A 102 2.55 -43.93 -16.55
N GLU A 103 2.40 -45.24 -16.43
CA GLU A 103 2.17 -45.99 -15.21
C GLU A 103 3.37 -45.85 -14.25
N ARG A 104 3.12 -45.31 -13.05
CA ARG A 104 4.15 -45.07 -12.04
C ARG A 104 4.48 -46.39 -11.35
N ALA A 105 5.71 -46.88 -11.56
CA ALA A 105 6.22 -48.09 -10.92
C ALA A 105 6.09 -48.04 -9.38
N ALA A 106 5.56 -49.13 -8.81
CA ALA A 106 5.37 -49.30 -7.37
C ALA A 106 6.71 -49.32 -6.62
N PHE A 107 6.85 -48.45 -5.63
CA PHE A 107 8.00 -48.38 -4.73
C PHE A 107 7.89 -49.53 -3.71
N ARG A 108 8.82 -50.49 -3.75
CA ARG A 108 8.97 -51.51 -2.71
C ARG A 108 9.59 -50.89 -1.47
N ALA A 109 8.88 -50.98 -0.35
CA ALA A 109 9.42 -50.72 0.97
C ALA A 109 10.35 -51.86 1.39
N SER A 110 11.60 -51.54 1.73
CA SER A 110 12.50 -52.46 2.44
C SER A 110 12.68 -51.93 3.87
N ALA A 111 12.23 -52.74 4.81
CA ALA A 111 12.52 -52.65 6.22
C ALA A 111 13.92 -53.23 6.53
N ASP A 112 14.41 -52.86 7.71
CA ASP A 112 15.54 -53.42 8.47
C ASP A 112 16.98 -53.07 8.06
N ALA A 113 17.57 -52.12 8.80
CA ALA A 113 18.89 -52.28 9.44
C ALA A 113 19.13 -51.22 10.54
N LYS A 114 19.36 -51.70 11.77
CA LYS A 114 19.77 -50.96 12.99
C LYS A 114 21.32 -50.92 13.09
N PRO A 115 21.98 -50.36 14.13
CA PRO A 115 22.85 -49.19 14.02
C PRO A 115 24.33 -49.45 14.41
N ALA A 116 25.29 -48.62 13.98
CA ALA A 116 26.55 -48.46 14.72
C ALA A 116 27.39 -47.22 14.32
N ALA A 117 27.83 -46.53 15.38
CA ALA A 117 29.15 -45.93 15.60
C ALA A 117 29.58 -44.62 14.88
N LYS A 118 29.74 -43.58 15.72
CA LYS A 118 30.75 -42.51 15.57
C LYS A 118 32.17 -43.09 15.69
N PRO A 119 33.17 -42.37 15.16
CA PRO A 119 34.16 -41.82 16.08
C PRO A 119 34.56 -40.36 15.80
N GLN A 120 35.00 -39.70 16.88
CA GLN A 120 35.71 -38.42 16.92
C GLN A 120 37.05 -38.49 16.18
N GLY A 121 37.52 -37.32 15.71
CA GLY A 121 38.90 -37.11 15.27
C GLY A 121 39.22 -35.63 15.07
N THR A 122 39.85 -35.04 16.07
CA THR A 122 40.52 -33.74 16.15
C THR A 122 41.78 -33.64 15.29
N GLY A 123 42.15 -32.41 14.90
CA GLY A 123 43.47 -32.01 14.36
C GLY A 123 43.30 -30.80 13.42
N GLU A 124 43.52 -29.56 13.85
CA GLU A 124 44.79 -28.87 14.16
C GLU A 124 45.57 -28.38 12.92
N ALA A 125 46.11 -27.17 13.07
CA ALA A 125 46.52 -26.19 12.08
C ALA A 125 47.71 -26.56 11.17
N ALA A 126 47.78 -25.97 9.97
CA ALA A 126 49.01 -25.41 9.41
C ALA A 126 48.77 -24.55 8.15
N ALA A 127 49.68 -23.60 7.97
CA ALA A 127 49.71 -22.41 7.12
C ALA A 127 49.89 -22.63 5.58
N PRO A 128 49.79 -21.57 4.76
CA PRO A 128 49.81 -21.65 3.29
C PRO A 128 51.23 -21.57 2.70
N THR A 129 51.47 -22.34 1.64
CA THR A 129 52.68 -22.31 0.79
C THR A 129 52.16 -22.23 -0.66
N ALA A 130 52.24 -21.13 -1.40
CA ALA A 130 53.40 -20.45 -2.01
C ALA A 130 54.06 -21.20 -3.18
N GLN A 131 54.17 -20.46 -4.31
CA GLN A 131 55.06 -20.59 -5.50
C GLN A 131 54.46 -21.25 -6.76
N PRO A 132 54.96 -20.95 -8.00
CA PRO A 132 56.09 -20.07 -8.37
C PRO A 132 55.84 -19.02 -9.48
N ARG A 133 56.65 -17.95 -9.41
CA ARG A 133 56.93 -16.96 -10.47
C ARG A 133 57.94 -17.50 -11.49
N LYS A 134 57.96 -16.91 -12.70
CA LYS A 134 59.14 -16.47 -13.50
C LYS A 134 58.66 -15.96 -14.89
N PRO A 135 59.45 -15.20 -15.69
CA PRO A 135 60.37 -14.08 -15.36
C PRO A 135 60.43 -12.91 -16.40
N SER A 136 60.95 -11.74 -15.95
CA SER A 136 61.86 -10.75 -16.61
C SER A 136 61.59 -10.26 -18.06
N ALA A 137 61.28 -8.98 -18.37
CA ALA A 137 62.12 -7.75 -18.37
C ALA A 137 63.25 -7.74 -19.45
N PRO A 138 63.90 -6.62 -19.90
CA PRO A 138 63.91 -5.21 -19.42
C PRO A 138 64.05 -4.17 -20.61
N PRO A 139 64.76 -3.02 -20.54
CA PRO A 139 64.32 -1.71 -20.04
C PRO A 139 64.59 -0.51 -21.01
N ALA A 140 64.10 0.66 -20.59
CA ALA A 140 64.46 1.97 -21.12
C ALA A 140 65.96 2.30 -20.93
N ARG A 141 66.55 2.96 -21.94
CA ARG A 141 67.91 3.52 -21.92
C ARG A 141 67.85 5.03 -22.15
N ALA A 142 68.31 5.79 -21.17
CA ALA A 142 68.71 7.19 -21.31
C ALA A 142 70.18 7.28 -21.77
N ALA A 143 70.52 8.28 -22.59
CA ALA A 143 71.88 8.77 -22.79
C ALA A 143 71.88 10.23 -23.30
N ALA A 144 72.14 11.17 -22.38
CA ALA A 144 73.19 12.21 -22.37
C ALA A 144 73.55 13.10 -23.62
N PRO A 145 74.16 14.30 -23.39
CA PRO A 145 73.99 15.54 -24.17
C PRO A 145 75.18 15.90 -25.10
N LYS A 146 75.00 16.92 -25.96
CA LYS A 146 76.06 17.72 -26.61
C LYS A 146 75.67 19.21 -26.71
N SER A 147 76.64 20.09 -26.43
CA SER A 147 76.59 21.56 -26.29
C SER A 147 76.90 22.29 -27.64
N PRO A 148 77.23 23.61 -27.68
CA PRO A 148 76.37 24.81 -27.74
C PRO A 148 76.62 25.71 -29.00
N ASP A 149 75.95 26.88 -29.05
CA ASP A 149 76.15 28.07 -29.91
C ASP A 149 75.82 28.02 -31.42
N ASP A 150 74.79 28.78 -31.84
CA ASP A 150 74.95 29.72 -32.96
C ASP A 150 73.89 30.84 -32.94
N ILE A 151 74.30 32.02 -33.39
CA ILE A 151 73.72 33.34 -33.09
C ILE A 151 72.52 33.66 -34.01
N ALA A 152 71.49 34.31 -33.46
CA ALA A 152 70.29 34.75 -34.18
C ALA A 152 70.60 35.84 -35.23
N SER A 153 70.36 35.53 -36.52
CA SER A 153 70.35 36.53 -37.59
C SER A 153 68.99 37.26 -37.62
N VAL A 154 69.00 38.57 -37.41
CA VAL A 154 67.81 39.41 -37.54
C VAL A 154 67.43 39.54 -39.02
N HIS A 155 66.30 38.95 -39.42
CA HIS A 155 65.71 39.17 -40.73
C HIS A 155 65.06 40.55 -40.79
N THR A 156 65.43 41.35 -41.80
CA THR A 156 64.82 42.66 -42.01
C THR A 156 63.76 42.59 -43.10
N LEU A 157 62.68 43.36 -42.96
CA LEU A 157 61.58 43.47 -43.94
C LEU A 157 62.08 43.83 -45.35
N LYS A 158 63.28 44.39 -45.46
CA LYS A 158 63.95 44.74 -46.72
C LYS A 158 64.45 43.50 -47.48
N ASP A 159 64.94 42.48 -46.77
CA ASP A 159 65.40 41.21 -47.39
C ASP A 159 64.20 40.40 -47.91
N ASP A 160 63.08 40.43 -47.19
CA ASP A 160 61.87 39.69 -47.56
C ASP A 160 61.20 40.30 -48.82
N LEU A 161 61.21 41.63 -48.94
CA LEU A 161 60.74 42.32 -50.14
C LEU A 161 61.68 42.15 -51.35
N GLN A 162 62.99 42.07 -51.14
CA GLN A 162 63.94 41.80 -52.23
C GLN A 162 63.80 40.39 -52.78
N THR A 163 63.45 39.40 -51.95
CA THR A 163 63.28 38.01 -52.38
C THR A 163 62.02 37.85 -53.25
N VAL A 164 60.91 38.51 -52.89
CA VAL A 164 59.65 38.45 -53.66
C VAL A 164 59.75 39.14 -55.03
N VAL A 165 60.50 40.23 -55.15
CA VAL A 165 60.66 40.95 -56.43
C VAL A 165 61.59 40.19 -57.39
N ARG A 166 62.56 39.44 -56.87
CA ARG A 166 63.53 38.69 -57.69
C ARG A 166 62.99 37.36 -58.21
N ASP A 167 62.23 36.63 -57.38
CA ASP A 167 61.75 35.29 -57.74
C ASP A 167 60.47 35.31 -58.61
N GLN A 168 59.59 36.31 -58.46
CA GLN A 168 58.28 36.27 -59.14
C GLN A 168 58.19 37.04 -60.45
N LYS A 169 59.26 37.71 -60.93
CA LYS A 169 59.27 38.51 -62.19
C LYS A 169 58.01 39.38 -62.37
N ILE A 170 57.48 39.96 -61.29
CA ILE A 170 56.27 40.78 -61.35
C ILE A 170 56.69 42.18 -61.79
N SER A 171 56.40 42.53 -63.04
CA SER A 171 56.60 43.88 -63.59
C SER A 171 55.97 44.94 -62.67
N PHE A 172 56.71 46.02 -62.41
CA PHE A 172 56.29 47.16 -61.57
C PHE A 172 54.92 47.74 -61.99
N VAL A 173 54.57 47.60 -63.28
CA VAL A 173 53.29 47.99 -63.86
C VAL A 173 52.13 47.10 -63.36
N ARG A 174 52.39 45.81 -63.11
CA ARG A 174 51.41 44.85 -62.60
C ARG A 174 51.17 45.01 -61.11
N ALA A 175 52.19 45.44 -60.35
CA ALA A 175 52.06 45.80 -58.94
C ALA A 175 51.17 47.05 -58.77
N ALA A 176 51.38 48.10 -59.58
CA ALA A 176 50.53 49.29 -59.57
C ALA A 176 49.08 49.00 -60.01
N ALA A 177 48.89 48.10 -60.98
CA ALA A 177 47.54 47.68 -61.41
C ALA A 177 46.81 46.84 -60.34
N LEU A 178 47.54 46.00 -59.59
CA LEU A 178 47.00 45.23 -58.47
C LEU A 178 46.62 46.13 -57.28
N GLU A 179 47.37 47.20 -57.02
CA GLU A 179 47.04 48.21 -56.00
C GLU A 179 45.73 48.95 -56.36
N GLN A 180 45.59 49.35 -57.63
CA GLN A 180 44.40 50.07 -58.11
C GLN A 180 43.15 49.18 -58.19
N GLN A 181 43.32 47.87 -58.43
CA GLN A 181 42.25 46.88 -58.39
C GLN A 181 41.82 46.54 -56.95
N LYS A 182 42.74 46.55 -55.98
CA LYS A 182 42.43 46.35 -54.55
C LYS A 182 41.61 47.51 -53.98
N SER A 183 41.88 48.74 -54.40
CA SER A 183 41.13 49.93 -53.98
C SER A 183 39.70 49.99 -54.52
N ARG A 184 39.40 49.34 -55.66
CA ARG A 184 38.02 49.22 -56.19
C ARG A 184 37.24 48.03 -55.61
N ARG A 185 37.91 47.01 -55.07
CA ARG A 185 37.27 45.81 -54.50
C ARG A 185 36.96 45.94 -52.99
N GLY A 186 37.49 46.98 -52.33
CA GLY A 186 37.28 47.27 -50.91
C GLY A 186 35.89 47.85 -50.58
N SER A 187 35.16 48.40 -51.55
CA SER A 187 33.83 49.00 -51.36
C SER A 187 32.67 48.00 -51.51
N ASP A 188 32.76 47.02 -52.42
CA ASP A 188 31.67 46.05 -52.65
C ASP A 188 31.72 44.82 -51.74
N THR A 189 32.88 44.44 -51.22
CA THR A 189 33.03 43.24 -50.36
C THR A 189 32.57 43.41 -48.92
N LYS A 190 32.30 44.66 -48.48
CA LYS A 190 31.85 44.95 -47.12
C LYS A 190 30.32 44.80 -46.96
N ILE A 191 29.56 44.93 -48.06
CA ILE A 191 28.09 44.83 -48.02
C ILE A 191 27.63 43.37 -48.11
N GLU A 192 28.20 42.54 -49.00
CA GLU A 192 27.81 41.12 -49.13
C GLU A 192 28.28 40.21 -47.98
N ARG A 193 29.46 40.44 -47.39
CA ARG A 193 29.89 39.68 -46.19
C ARG A 193 29.02 39.97 -44.97
N SER A 194 28.42 41.14 -44.88
CA SER A 194 27.52 41.49 -43.76
C SER A 194 26.17 40.78 -43.85
N ALA A 195 25.64 40.59 -45.06
CA ALA A 195 24.36 39.92 -45.28
C ALA A 195 24.45 38.39 -45.08
N ALA A 196 25.49 37.74 -45.63
CA ALA A 196 25.71 36.30 -45.47
C ALA A 196 26.07 35.90 -44.03
N ALA A 197 26.89 36.71 -43.34
CA ALA A 197 27.23 36.49 -41.92
C ALA A 197 26.01 36.66 -41.01
N ASN A 198 25.12 37.62 -41.29
CA ASN A 198 23.89 37.81 -40.52
C ASN A 198 22.87 36.68 -40.76
N ALA A 199 22.78 36.14 -41.98
CA ALA A 199 21.91 35.00 -42.29
C ALA A 199 22.36 33.71 -41.60
N ALA A 200 23.67 33.43 -41.60
CA ALA A 200 24.24 32.28 -40.87
C ALA A 200 24.05 32.43 -39.36
N ARG A 201 24.29 33.63 -38.80
CA ARG A 201 24.09 33.91 -37.37
C ARG A 201 22.64 33.75 -36.93
N ARG A 202 21.65 34.14 -37.74
CA ARG A 202 20.22 33.94 -37.43
C ARG A 202 19.81 32.47 -37.42
N ARG A 203 20.34 31.65 -38.34
CA ARG A 203 20.09 30.19 -38.32
C ARG A 203 20.73 29.51 -37.10
N THR A 204 21.97 29.86 -36.78
CA THR A 204 22.64 29.33 -35.57
C THR A 204 21.93 29.78 -34.29
N LEU A 205 21.47 31.05 -34.22
CA LEU A 205 20.69 31.53 -33.08
C LEU A 205 19.37 30.78 -32.93
N GLY A 206 18.68 30.51 -34.05
CA GLY A 206 17.44 29.73 -34.07
C GLY A 206 17.62 28.29 -33.57
N ILE A 207 18.71 27.63 -33.99
CA ILE A 207 19.02 26.27 -33.52
C ILE A 207 19.32 26.27 -32.02
N ILE A 208 20.07 27.26 -31.53
CA ILE A 208 20.40 27.39 -30.10
C ILE A 208 19.14 27.65 -29.27
N THR A 209 18.24 28.54 -29.71
CA THR A 209 16.97 28.78 -28.99
C THR A 209 16.08 27.55 -28.99
N THR A 210 15.94 26.83 -30.11
CA THR A 210 15.16 25.58 -30.15
C THR A 210 15.75 24.50 -29.24
N ALA A 211 17.08 24.34 -29.22
CA ALA A 211 17.74 23.40 -28.32
C ALA A 211 17.52 23.76 -26.85
N LEU A 212 17.57 25.05 -26.50
CA LEU A 212 17.36 25.53 -25.14
C LEU A 212 15.90 25.33 -24.68
N ILE A 213 14.94 25.53 -25.58
CA ILE A 213 13.52 25.21 -25.31
C ILE A 213 13.33 23.72 -25.06
N LEU A 214 13.89 22.84 -25.90
CA LEU A 214 13.79 21.38 -25.72
C LEU A 214 14.41 20.92 -24.40
N VAL A 215 15.58 21.44 -24.03
CA VAL A 215 16.20 21.15 -22.73
C VAL A 215 15.33 21.65 -21.58
N SER A 216 14.77 22.87 -21.69
CA SER A 216 13.87 23.41 -20.66
C SER A 216 12.60 22.57 -20.48
N LEU A 217 11.98 22.09 -21.57
CA LEU A 217 10.84 21.18 -21.51
C LEU A 217 11.23 19.83 -20.91
N GLY A 218 12.41 19.29 -21.25
CA GLY A 218 12.91 18.05 -20.68
C GLY A 218 13.10 18.16 -19.16
N VAL A 219 13.71 19.26 -18.70
CA VAL A 219 13.89 19.53 -17.27
C VAL A 219 12.54 19.72 -16.57
N ALA A 220 11.61 20.47 -17.17
CA ALA A 220 10.27 20.65 -16.63
C ALA A 220 9.48 19.34 -16.54
N ALA A 221 9.58 18.46 -17.54
CA ALA A 221 8.94 17.15 -17.54
C ALA A 221 9.52 16.24 -16.44
N ILE A 222 10.85 16.20 -16.29
CA ILE A 222 11.50 15.43 -15.21
C ILE A 222 11.12 16.01 -13.84
N ALA A 223 11.16 17.33 -13.68
CA ALA A 223 10.75 17.99 -12.44
C ALA A 223 9.28 17.71 -12.11
N GLY A 224 8.39 17.71 -13.11
CA GLY A 224 6.98 17.34 -12.94
C GLY A 224 6.80 15.88 -12.50
N VAL A 225 7.53 14.94 -13.09
CA VAL A 225 7.52 13.53 -12.66
C VAL A 225 8.07 13.36 -11.24
N LEU A 226 9.15 14.07 -10.89
CA LEU A 226 9.72 14.05 -9.55
C LEU A 226 8.80 14.70 -8.51
N TYR A 227 8.09 15.75 -8.88
CA TYR A 227 7.10 16.42 -8.03
C TYR A 227 5.92 15.48 -7.71
N VAL A 228 5.34 14.86 -8.74
CA VAL A 228 4.23 13.88 -8.58
C VAL A 228 4.68 12.60 -7.86
N ARG A 229 5.94 12.17 -8.03
CA ARG A 229 6.51 11.06 -7.25
C ARG A 229 6.81 11.48 -5.80
N GLY A 230 7.21 12.72 -5.55
CA GLY A 230 7.51 13.27 -4.23
C GLY A 230 6.28 13.35 -3.34
N GLU A 231 5.13 13.75 -3.89
CA GLU A 231 3.84 13.71 -3.18
C GLU A 231 3.41 12.28 -2.81
N ARG A 232 3.81 11.27 -3.59
CA ARG A 232 3.60 9.84 -3.25
C ARG A 232 4.63 9.26 -2.29
N ALA A 233 5.81 9.86 -2.18
CA ALA A 233 6.92 9.38 -1.34
C ALA A 233 6.96 10.02 0.05
N GLN A 234 6.08 10.99 0.34
CA GLN A 234 5.96 11.64 1.65
C GLN A 234 5.14 10.85 2.67
N VAL A 235 4.61 9.67 2.32
CA VAL A 235 4.30 8.68 3.36
C VAL A 235 5.62 8.00 3.70
N GLY A 236 6.38 8.63 4.60
CA GLY A 236 7.68 8.14 5.01
C GLY A 236 7.61 6.67 5.39
N SER A 237 8.70 5.94 5.16
CA SER A 237 9.00 4.76 5.97
C SER A 237 9.13 5.20 7.43
N ALA A 238 8.01 5.53 8.07
CA ALA A 238 7.89 5.33 9.50
C ALA A 238 8.32 3.88 9.70
N ALA A 239 9.26 3.66 10.61
CA ALA A 239 9.60 2.32 11.06
C ALA A 239 8.32 1.76 11.71
N PHE A 240 7.46 1.17 10.89
CA PHE A 240 6.28 0.45 11.35
C PHE A 240 6.84 -0.63 12.27
N GLY A 241 6.46 -0.53 13.55
CA GLY A 241 7.00 -1.37 14.61
C GLY A 241 7.12 -2.81 14.19
N SER A 242 8.18 -3.46 14.68
CA SER A 242 8.67 -4.81 14.35
C SER A 242 7.70 -5.98 14.65
N GLY A 243 6.39 -5.75 14.66
CA GLY A 243 5.33 -6.74 14.88
C GLY A 243 4.30 -6.78 13.75
N SER A 244 4.73 -7.04 12.51
CA SER A 244 3.74 -7.42 11.47
C SER A 244 3.21 -8.82 11.80
N LEU A 245 1.89 -9.01 11.90
CA LEU A 245 1.29 -10.34 12.09
C LEU A 245 1.67 -11.32 10.99
N LEU A 246 2.00 -10.78 9.82
CA LEU A 246 2.28 -11.51 8.60
C LEU A 246 3.39 -10.81 7.81
N PHE A 247 4.37 -11.57 7.34
CA PHE A 247 5.41 -11.03 6.46
C PHE A 247 4.83 -10.55 5.11
N ALA A 248 5.26 -9.38 4.63
CA ALA A 248 4.90 -8.84 3.32
C ALA A 248 6.13 -8.36 2.57
N GLU A 249 6.15 -8.57 1.25
CA GLU A 249 7.25 -8.21 0.36
C GLU A 249 7.37 -6.69 0.19
N GLN A 250 6.23 -6.01 0.25
CA GLN A 250 6.16 -4.56 0.15
C GLN A 250 5.22 -4.01 1.22
N THR A 251 5.49 -2.80 1.67
CA THR A 251 4.61 -2.06 2.58
C THR A 251 4.32 -0.71 1.96
N ALA A 252 3.03 -0.39 1.85
CA ALA A 252 2.53 0.92 1.48
C ALA A 252 1.65 1.43 2.61
N ALA A 253 1.77 2.71 2.93
CA ALA A 253 0.95 3.33 3.96
C ALA A 253 0.04 4.39 3.33
N PHE A 254 -1.11 4.62 3.94
CA PHE A 254 -2.08 5.60 3.50
C PHE A 254 -2.68 6.32 4.71
N SER A 255 -2.83 7.64 4.60
CA SER A 255 -3.50 8.42 5.63
C SER A 255 -5.00 8.18 5.54
N MET A 256 -5.64 7.84 6.66
CA MET A 256 -7.10 7.76 6.72
C MET A 256 -7.75 9.14 6.79
N GLY A 257 -6.97 10.16 7.18
CA GLY A 257 -7.40 11.56 7.23
C GLY A 257 -8.77 11.76 7.90
N THR A 258 -9.46 12.82 7.48
CA THR A 258 -10.87 13.08 7.81
C THR A 258 -11.79 12.73 6.65
N GLN A 259 -11.36 11.79 5.80
CA GLN A 259 -12.11 11.43 4.59
C GLN A 259 -13.44 10.75 4.95
N PRO A 260 -14.52 10.98 4.19
CA PRO A 260 -15.74 10.20 4.31
C PRO A 260 -15.46 8.70 4.09
N PRO A 261 -16.17 7.79 4.78
CA PRO A 261 -15.93 6.35 4.67
C PRO A 261 -15.93 5.82 3.23
N ASP A 262 -16.88 6.26 2.40
CA ASP A 262 -16.98 5.80 1.00
C ASP A 262 -15.77 6.22 0.14
N ASP A 263 -15.23 7.41 0.38
CA ASP A 263 -14.04 7.90 -0.34
C ASP A 263 -12.80 7.13 0.08
N LEU A 264 -12.68 6.80 1.37
CA LEU A 264 -11.61 5.96 1.89
C LEU A 264 -11.69 4.55 1.29
N LYS A 265 -12.88 3.91 1.29
CA LYS A 265 -13.06 2.59 0.67
C LYS A 265 -12.72 2.60 -0.82
N ARG A 266 -13.13 3.64 -1.56
CA ARG A 266 -12.78 3.79 -2.98
C ARG A 266 -11.28 3.95 -3.19
N THR A 267 -10.61 4.71 -2.33
CA THR A 267 -9.14 4.88 -2.38
C THR A 267 -8.43 3.55 -2.16
N ILE A 268 -8.87 2.76 -1.18
CA ILE A 268 -8.34 1.42 -0.92
C ILE A 268 -8.64 0.47 -2.10
N ALA A 269 -9.87 0.49 -2.62
CA ALA A 269 -10.25 -0.32 -3.78
C ALA A 269 -9.45 0.06 -5.04
N GLN A 270 -9.08 1.33 -5.24
CA GLN A 270 -8.19 1.75 -6.32
C GLN A 270 -6.78 1.19 -6.15
N ALA A 271 -6.27 1.08 -4.92
CA ALA A 271 -4.98 0.44 -4.64
C ALA A 271 -4.98 -1.04 -5.08
N ARG A 272 -6.13 -1.73 -5.02
CA ARG A 272 -6.30 -3.09 -5.58
C ARG A 272 -6.09 -3.14 -7.08
N HIS A 273 -6.38 -2.08 -7.81
CA HIS A 273 -6.21 -2.05 -9.27
C HIS A 273 -4.83 -1.51 -9.69
N ALA A 274 -3.99 -1.09 -8.75
CA ALA A 274 -2.65 -0.62 -9.05
C ALA A 274 -1.81 -1.77 -9.66
N SER A 275 -1.38 -1.57 -10.90
CA SER A 275 -0.47 -2.50 -11.59
C SER A 275 0.95 -2.26 -11.08
N GLY A 276 1.66 -3.31 -10.68
CA GLY A 276 3.07 -3.20 -10.26
C GLY A 276 3.57 -4.22 -9.25
N THR A 277 2.71 -5.11 -8.77
CA THR A 277 3.08 -6.19 -7.86
C THR A 277 3.50 -7.44 -8.62
N THR A 278 4.47 -8.16 -8.07
CA THR A 278 4.88 -9.46 -8.62
C THR A 278 3.85 -10.52 -8.24
N LEU A 279 3.58 -11.46 -9.16
CA LEU A 279 2.75 -12.62 -8.87
C LEU A 279 3.28 -13.36 -7.62
N GLY A 280 2.39 -13.67 -6.68
CA GLY A 280 2.66 -14.28 -5.38
C GLY A 280 3.08 -13.31 -4.27
N ALA A 281 3.28 -12.02 -4.56
CA ALA A 281 3.63 -11.06 -3.51
C ALA A 281 2.39 -10.54 -2.76
N ILE A 282 2.60 -10.25 -1.48
CA ILE A 282 1.68 -9.53 -0.62
C ILE A 282 2.21 -8.13 -0.37
N VAL A 283 1.38 -7.14 -0.68
CA VAL A 283 1.61 -5.75 -0.27
C VAL A 283 0.83 -5.50 1.01
N ARG A 284 1.53 -5.16 2.09
CA ARG A 284 0.91 -4.68 3.32
C ARG A 284 0.43 -3.24 3.12
N LEU A 285 -0.82 -2.98 3.42
CA LEU A 285 -1.40 -1.65 3.46
C LEU A 285 -1.53 -1.21 4.92
N VAL A 286 -0.81 -0.15 5.31
CA VAL A 286 -0.82 0.37 6.68
C VAL A 286 -1.65 1.66 6.74
N PRO A 287 -2.87 1.61 7.30
CA PRO A 287 -3.65 2.82 7.57
C PRO A 287 -2.98 3.66 8.65
N LEU A 288 -2.94 4.97 8.42
CA LEU A 288 -2.35 5.95 9.32
C LEU A 288 -3.42 6.90 9.88
N VAL A 289 -3.34 7.18 11.18
CA VAL A 289 -4.18 8.14 11.91
C VAL A 289 -3.35 9.37 12.25
N PRO A 290 -3.81 10.59 11.93
CA PRO A 290 -3.16 11.82 12.36
C PRO A 290 -3.31 12.03 13.88
N VAL A 291 -2.22 12.41 14.53
CA VAL A 291 -2.19 12.77 15.96
C VAL A 291 -2.10 14.29 16.07
N TYR A 292 -3.11 14.90 16.70
CA TYR A 292 -3.22 16.35 16.83
C TYR A 292 -2.62 16.86 18.15
N ASN A 293 -2.00 18.04 18.14
CA ASN A 293 -1.63 18.76 19.37
C ASN A 293 -2.86 19.48 19.98
N ALA A 294 -2.63 20.19 21.08
CA ALA A 294 -3.66 20.99 21.74
C ALA A 294 -4.18 22.14 20.86
N GLU A 295 -3.37 22.61 19.92
CA GLU A 295 -3.69 23.67 18.96
C GLU A 295 -4.49 23.18 17.74
N GLY A 296 -4.66 21.86 17.57
CA GLY A 296 -5.41 21.25 16.46
C GLY A 296 -4.57 20.97 15.20
N ASP A 297 -3.25 21.16 15.25
CA ASP A 297 -2.32 20.82 14.18
C ASP A 297 -1.88 19.35 14.26
N VAL A 298 -1.70 18.72 13.10
CA VAL A 298 -1.15 17.35 13.01
C VAL A 298 0.33 17.36 13.40
N THR A 299 0.66 16.67 14.49
CA THR A 299 2.04 16.53 14.98
C THR A 299 2.79 15.41 14.29
N HIS A 300 2.16 14.23 14.17
CA HIS A 300 2.70 13.05 13.54
C HIS A 300 1.56 12.09 13.18
N GLU A 301 1.85 11.08 12.36
CA GLU A 301 0.92 9.99 12.05
C GLU A 301 1.38 8.70 12.74
N ARG A 302 0.41 7.87 13.14
CA ARG A 302 0.65 6.53 13.70
C ARG A 302 -0.18 5.48 12.98
N PRO A 303 0.20 4.19 13.01
CA PRO A 303 -0.67 3.11 12.55
C PRO A 303 -2.02 3.14 13.26
N ALA A 304 -3.08 2.89 12.50
CA ALA A 304 -4.42 2.70 13.05
C ALA A 304 -4.52 1.38 13.80
N SER A 305 -5.40 1.33 14.81
CA SER A 305 -5.90 0.06 15.33
C SER A 305 -6.96 -0.54 14.41
N ILE A 306 -7.30 -1.83 14.58
CA ILE A 306 -8.37 -2.46 13.81
C ILE A 306 -9.71 -1.74 14.00
N SER A 307 -10.04 -1.33 15.23
CA SER A 307 -11.30 -0.63 15.52
C SER A 307 -11.33 0.74 14.83
N GLU A 308 -10.21 1.48 14.83
CA GLU A 308 -10.11 2.75 14.11
C GLU A 308 -10.28 2.56 12.60
N PHE A 309 -9.65 1.52 12.04
CA PHE A 309 -9.77 1.20 10.62
C PHE A 309 -11.19 0.82 10.23
N LEU A 310 -11.82 -0.12 10.96
CA LEU A 310 -13.20 -0.59 10.69
C LEU A 310 -14.22 0.56 10.79
N ARG A 311 -14.06 1.46 11.76
CA ARG A 311 -14.87 2.68 11.87
C ARG A 311 -14.62 3.67 10.76
N ALA A 312 -13.35 3.88 10.38
CA ALA A 312 -12.99 4.82 9.32
C ALA A 312 -13.56 4.37 7.96
N ILE A 313 -13.59 3.07 7.69
CA ILE A 313 -14.28 2.53 6.51
C ILE A 313 -15.79 2.36 6.72
N GLY A 314 -16.36 2.84 7.83
CA GLY A 314 -17.82 2.88 8.04
C GLY A 314 -18.49 1.51 8.03
N THR A 315 -17.85 0.48 8.58
CA THR A 315 -18.46 -0.85 8.73
C THR A 315 -19.50 -0.86 9.84
N GLY A 316 -20.64 -1.53 9.61
CA GLY A 316 -21.68 -1.79 10.60
C GLY A 316 -21.42 -3.00 11.49
N HIS A 317 -20.15 -3.28 11.83
CA HIS A 317 -19.80 -4.45 12.64
C HIS A 317 -20.35 -4.34 14.08
N PRO A 318 -20.70 -5.47 14.73
CA PRO A 318 -21.19 -5.46 16.11
C PRO A 318 -20.15 -4.91 17.08
N SER A 319 -20.57 -4.11 18.07
CA SER A 319 -19.65 -3.50 19.06
C SER A 319 -18.90 -4.53 19.90
N GLU A 320 -19.45 -5.74 20.05
CA GLU A 320 -18.76 -6.85 20.73
C GLU A 320 -17.54 -7.32 19.94
N LEU A 321 -17.54 -7.21 18.61
CA LEU A 321 -16.37 -7.55 17.80
C LEU A 321 -15.20 -6.63 18.13
N GLU A 322 -15.44 -5.32 18.31
CA GLU A 322 -14.37 -4.38 18.72
C GLU A 322 -13.74 -4.74 20.05
N ARG A 323 -14.53 -5.27 20.99
CA ARG A 323 -14.06 -5.70 22.31
C ARG A 323 -13.33 -7.04 22.28
N ALA A 324 -13.65 -7.85 21.27
CA ALA A 324 -13.09 -9.18 21.11
C ALA A 324 -11.78 -9.21 20.30
N LEU A 325 -11.45 -8.12 19.59
CA LEU A 325 -10.25 -8.00 18.78
C LEU A 325 -9.14 -7.21 19.49
N SER A 326 -7.90 -7.65 19.29
CA SER A 326 -6.71 -6.88 19.66
C SER A 326 -6.53 -5.70 18.70
N PRO A 327 -5.86 -4.61 19.12
CA PRO A 327 -5.66 -3.44 18.26
C PRO A 327 -4.78 -3.73 17.04
N GLU A 328 -3.89 -4.73 17.10
CA GLU A 328 -3.00 -5.08 16.01
C GLU A 328 -3.70 -5.90 14.93
N PHE A 329 -3.44 -5.54 13.67
CA PHE A 329 -3.93 -6.26 12.51
C PHE A 329 -2.97 -6.13 11.33
N PHE A 330 -3.18 -7.01 10.36
CA PHE A 330 -2.54 -6.98 9.06
C PHE A 330 -3.62 -6.81 8.01
N PHE A 331 -3.52 -5.75 7.21
CA PHE A 331 -4.30 -5.59 6.01
C PHE A 331 -3.35 -5.60 4.81
N GLY A 332 -3.66 -6.41 3.81
CA GLY A 332 -2.82 -6.55 2.65
C GLY A 332 -3.56 -6.94 1.39
N ILE A 333 -2.87 -6.80 0.26
CA ILE A 333 -3.33 -7.21 -1.05
C ILE A 333 -2.37 -8.28 -1.54
N HIS A 334 -2.88 -9.48 -1.76
CA HIS A 334 -2.13 -10.57 -2.34
C HIS A 334 -2.36 -10.62 -3.85
N THR A 335 -1.27 -10.66 -4.60
CA THR A 335 -1.28 -10.70 -6.06
C THR A 335 -1.24 -12.14 -6.52
N VAL A 336 -2.38 -12.70 -6.88
CA VAL A 336 -2.47 -14.02 -7.54
C VAL A 336 -2.88 -13.79 -9.00
N ASP A 337 -3.97 -14.39 -9.45
CA ASP A 337 -4.64 -14.10 -10.72
C ASP A 337 -5.27 -12.69 -10.71
N LYS A 338 -5.87 -12.34 -9.57
CA LYS A 338 -6.37 -11.02 -9.24
C LYS A 338 -5.72 -10.52 -7.95
N ASN A 339 -5.70 -9.21 -7.78
CA ASN A 339 -5.32 -8.58 -6.54
C ASN A 339 -6.45 -8.81 -5.52
N ALA A 340 -6.18 -9.64 -4.52
CA ALA A 340 -7.16 -10.10 -3.55
C ALA A 340 -6.82 -9.57 -2.15
N PRO A 341 -7.72 -8.81 -1.50
CA PRO A 341 -7.51 -8.33 -0.15
C PRO A 341 -7.51 -9.47 0.88
N ILE A 342 -6.71 -9.28 1.92
CA ILE A 342 -6.58 -10.15 3.08
C ILE A 342 -6.55 -9.25 4.31
N LEU A 343 -7.32 -9.63 5.32
CA LEU A 343 -7.30 -9.05 6.65
C LEU A 343 -6.99 -10.17 7.67
N VAL A 344 -5.97 -9.98 8.49
CA VAL A 344 -5.61 -10.88 9.59
C VAL A 344 -5.63 -10.08 10.87
N MET A 345 -6.34 -10.56 11.88
CA MET A 345 -6.55 -9.86 13.15
C MET A 345 -6.21 -10.80 14.29
N GLU A 346 -5.62 -10.24 15.35
CA GLU A 346 -5.49 -10.95 16.62
C GLU A 346 -6.81 -10.88 17.40
N VAL A 347 -7.17 -12.00 18.02
CA VAL A 347 -8.41 -12.18 18.77
C VAL A 347 -8.07 -12.23 20.26
N ALA A 348 -8.58 -11.26 21.01
CA ALA A 348 -8.44 -11.19 22.46
C ALA A 348 -9.44 -12.10 23.19
N SER A 349 -10.63 -12.32 22.61
CA SER A 349 -11.64 -13.22 23.15
C SER A 349 -12.36 -13.99 22.04
N TYR A 350 -12.04 -15.28 21.94
CA TYR A 350 -12.58 -16.17 20.91
C TYR A 350 -14.11 -16.25 20.92
N GLU A 351 -14.71 -16.47 22.10
CA GLU A 351 -16.16 -16.71 22.20
C GLU A 351 -16.96 -15.47 21.77
N LEU A 352 -16.49 -14.29 22.19
CA LEU A 352 -17.08 -13.00 21.81
C LEU A 352 -16.87 -12.71 20.31
N ALA A 353 -15.65 -12.94 19.79
CA ALA A 353 -15.35 -12.71 18.39
C ALA A 353 -16.16 -13.63 17.47
N PHE A 354 -16.27 -14.92 17.83
CA PHE A 354 -17.04 -15.88 17.05
C PHE A 354 -18.53 -15.52 17.01
N ALA A 355 -19.13 -15.20 18.15
CA ALA A 355 -20.54 -14.78 18.20
C ALA A 355 -20.78 -13.48 17.40
N ALA A 356 -19.91 -12.48 17.56
CA ALA A 356 -20.03 -11.21 16.84
C ALA A 356 -19.78 -11.35 15.33
N MET A 357 -18.90 -12.27 14.91
CA MET A 357 -18.69 -12.56 13.50
C MET A 357 -19.92 -13.19 12.85
N LEU A 358 -20.63 -14.10 13.54
CA LEU A 358 -21.88 -14.68 13.05
C LEU A 358 -22.97 -13.63 12.87
N GLU A 359 -23.08 -12.67 13.79
CA GLU A 359 -24.01 -11.54 13.65
C GLU A 359 -23.59 -10.62 12.48
N TRP A 360 -22.29 -10.40 12.29
CA TRP A 360 -21.80 -9.54 11.22
C TRP A 360 -22.00 -10.14 9.81
N GLU A 361 -22.17 -11.46 9.67
CA GLU A 361 -22.32 -12.12 8.36
C GLU A 361 -23.39 -11.50 7.46
N GLU A 362 -24.48 -10.98 8.04
CA GLU A 362 -25.59 -10.36 7.31
C GLU A 362 -25.15 -9.13 6.50
N THR A 363 -24.31 -8.28 7.09
CA THR A 363 -23.89 -7.00 6.49
C THR A 363 -22.44 -6.98 6.03
N MET A 364 -21.63 -7.98 6.40
CA MET A 364 -20.18 -7.98 6.23
C MET A 364 -19.73 -7.69 4.80
N ASN A 365 -20.35 -8.30 3.79
CA ASN A 365 -19.95 -8.06 2.39
C ASN A 365 -20.24 -6.62 1.95
N ALA A 366 -21.40 -6.06 2.33
CA ALA A 366 -21.75 -4.67 2.04
C ALA A 366 -20.84 -3.68 2.79
N ASP A 367 -20.51 -4.00 4.04
CA ASP A 367 -19.61 -3.21 4.88
C ASP A 367 -18.18 -3.17 4.32
N LEU A 368 -17.71 -4.28 3.76
CA LEU A 368 -16.36 -4.40 3.20
C LEU A 368 -16.28 -4.01 1.72
N ALA A 369 -17.40 -3.88 1.02
CA ALA A 369 -17.42 -3.42 -0.37
C ALA A 369 -17.14 -1.90 -0.45
N PRO A 370 -16.40 -1.40 -1.47
CA PRO A 370 -15.77 -2.14 -2.58
C PRO A 370 -14.33 -2.62 -2.32
N ILE A 371 -13.84 -2.61 -1.07
CA ILE A 371 -12.49 -3.12 -0.75
C ILE A 371 -12.39 -4.59 -1.15
N PHE A 372 -13.40 -5.37 -0.76
CA PHE A 372 -13.64 -6.74 -1.22
C PHE A 372 -14.63 -6.74 -2.39
N THR A 373 -14.67 -7.84 -3.13
CA THR A 373 -15.64 -8.02 -4.23
C THR A 373 -17.09 -7.96 -3.69
N PRO A 374 -17.92 -7.00 -4.17
CA PRO A 374 -19.31 -6.91 -3.75
C PRO A 374 -20.13 -8.07 -4.33
N VAL A 375 -21.03 -8.60 -3.53
CA VAL A 375 -21.98 -9.65 -3.90
C VAL A 375 -23.38 -9.17 -3.55
N ALA A 376 -24.37 -9.51 -4.38
CA ALA A 376 -25.76 -9.20 -4.08
C ALA A 376 -26.23 -9.93 -2.81
N ALA A 377 -26.86 -9.19 -1.90
CA ALA A 377 -27.41 -9.72 -0.64
C ALA A 377 -28.52 -10.76 -0.86
N TYR A 378 -29.18 -10.72 -2.02
CA TYR A 378 -30.20 -11.69 -2.41
C TYR A 378 -29.76 -12.48 -3.64
N ARG A 379 -30.17 -13.75 -3.69
CA ARG A 379 -30.08 -14.63 -4.85
C ARG A 379 -31.44 -15.26 -5.13
N LEU A 380 -31.62 -15.81 -6.32
CA LEU A 380 -32.85 -16.55 -6.63
C LEU A 380 -32.70 -18.01 -6.21
N ASP A 381 -33.73 -18.55 -5.55
CA ASP A 381 -33.82 -19.98 -5.26
C ASP A 381 -34.23 -20.78 -6.52
N ALA A 382 -34.38 -22.11 -6.37
CA ALA A 382 -34.81 -22.98 -7.46
C ALA A 382 -36.20 -22.65 -8.04
N ASN A 383 -37.02 -21.90 -7.29
CA ASN A 383 -38.36 -21.46 -7.70
C ASN A 383 -38.35 -20.03 -8.28
N GLY A 384 -37.19 -19.38 -8.35
CA GLY A 384 -37.06 -17.99 -8.80
C GLY A 384 -37.49 -16.95 -7.76
N LEU A 385 -37.60 -17.33 -6.48
CA LEU A 385 -37.90 -16.42 -5.38
C LEU A 385 -36.61 -15.84 -4.81
N PRO A 386 -36.57 -14.53 -4.50
CA PRO A 386 -35.45 -13.93 -3.80
C PRO A 386 -35.29 -14.54 -2.41
N ILE A 387 -34.12 -15.12 -2.15
CA ILE A 387 -33.67 -15.58 -0.85
C ILE A 387 -32.41 -14.82 -0.47
N GLU A 388 -32.24 -14.59 0.83
CA GLU A 388 -31.03 -13.98 1.35
C GLU A 388 -29.82 -14.89 1.14
N ARG A 389 -28.69 -14.28 0.79
CA ARG A 389 -27.43 -14.98 0.62
C ARG A 389 -26.75 -15.09 1.97
N ALA A 390 -26.63 -16.30 2.46
CA ALA A 390 -25.97 -16.61 3.72
C ALA A 390 -24.57 -17.20 3.50
N PHE A 391 -23.71 -17.05 4.51
CA PHE A 391 -22.46 -17.80 4.56
C PHE A 391 -22.72 -19.29 4.77
N THR A 392 -21.92 -20.11 4.10
CA THR A 392 -21.94 -21.57 4.21
C THR A 392 -20.64 -22.09 4.81
N ASP A 393 -20.73 -23.21 5.50
CA ASP A 393 -19.55 -23.87 6.08
C ASP A 393 -18.83 -24.71 5.03
N VAL A 394 -17.51 -24.55 4.94
CA VAL A 394 -16.62 -25.22 3.99
C VAL A 394 -15.33 -25.58 4.70
N VAL A 395 -14.78 -26.76 4.42
CA VAL A 395 -13.47 -27.15 4.95
C VAL A 395 -12.37 -26.79 3.95
N MET A 396 -11.40 -25.97 4.36
CA MET A 396 -10.27 -25.59 3.52
C MET A 396 -8.95 -25.82 4.26
N ARG A 397 -8.05 -26.62 3.67
CA ARG A 397 -6.72 -26.94 4.27
C ARG A 397 -6.81 -27.46 5.71
N ASN A 398 -7.88 -28.21 6.02
CA ASN A 398 -8.17 -28.73 7.36
C ASN A 398 -8.49 -27.64 8.41
N TYR A 399 -9.08 -26.53 7.96
CA TYR A 399 -9.72 -25.53 8.81
C TYR A 399 -11.17 -25.37 8.40
N ASP A 400 -12.02 -25.09 9.39
CA ASP A 400 -13.42 -24.73 9.16
C ASP A 400 -13.47 -23.28 8.68
N VAL A 401 -14.13 -23.04 7.56
CA VAL A 401 -14.17 -21.75 6.87
C VAL A 401 -15.61 -21.41 6.54
N ARG A 402 -16.01 -20.20 6.91
CA ARG A 402 -17.28 -19.62 6.51
C ARG A 402 -17.07 -18.91 5.18
N ALA A 403 -17.82 -19.29 4.16
CA ALA A 403 -17.66 -18.82 2.78
C ALA A 403 -18.94 -18.17 2.26
N LEU A 404 -18.81 -17.08 1.52
CA LEU A 404 -19.89 -16.40 0.80
C LEU A 404 -19.69 -16.53 -0.71
N GLU A 405 -20.58 -17.27 -1.36
CA GLU A 405 -20.56 -17.52 -2.81
C GLU A 405 -21.39 -16.52 -3.60
N ASP A 406 -21.02 -16.22 -4.84
CA ASP A 406 -21.84 -15.47 -5.79
C ASP A 406 -22.87 -16.36 -6.51
N ASP A 407 -23.58 -15.82 -7.51
CA ASP A 407 -24.59 -16.58 -8.28
C ASP A 407 -23.98 -17.68 -9.17
N ASN A 408 -22.68 -17.62 -9.45
CA ASN A 408 -21.95 -18.64 -10.21
C ASN A 408 -21.36 -19.73 -9.31
N GLY A 409 -21.59 -19.66 -7.99
CA GLY A 409 -20.96 -20.55 -7.00
C GLY A 409 -19.47 -20.23 -6.78
N ALA A 410 -18.98 -19.09 -7.25
CA ALA A 410 -17.63 -18.66 -6.96
C ALA A 410 -17.62 -17.94 -5.61
N VAL A 411 -16.79 -18.41 -4.68
CA VAL A 411 -16.65 -17.74 -3.38
C VAL A 411 -15.95 -16.40 -3.55
N GLN A 412 -16.53 -15.35 -2.97
CA GLN A 412 -16.02 -13.99 -3.03
C GLN A 412 -15.53 -13.47 -1.67
N LEU A 413 -15.87 -14.14 -0.57
CA LEU A 413 -15.43 -13.78 0.76
C LEU A 413 -15.35 -15.01 1.65
N TYR A 414 -14.27 -15.13 2.41
CA TYR A 414 -14.04 -16.19 3.37
C TYR A 414 -13.67 -15.57 4.70
N TYR A 415 -14.07 -16.20 5.80
CA TYR A 415 -13.39 -16.01 7.06
C TYR A 415 -13.25 -17.31 7.85
N SER A 416 -12.25 -17.36 8.71
CA SER A 416 -11.97 -18.51 9.56
C SER A 416 -11.21 -18.07 10.81
N PHE A 417 -11.30 -18.90 11.85
CA PHE A 417 -10.47 -18.84 13.03
C PHE A 417 -9.47 -20.00 13.01
N PRO A 418 -8.28 -19.86 12.38
CA PRO A 418 -7.30 -20.95 12.30
C PRO A 418 -6.83 -21.41 13.69
N THR A 419 -6.82 -20.48 14.64
CA THR A 419 -6.59 -20.69 16.07
C THR A 419 -7.56 -19.79 16.85
N ARG A 420 -7.61 -19.95 18.18
CA ARG A 420 -8.52 -19.15 19.03
C ARG A 420 -8.12 -17.67 19.12
N ASP A 421 -6.89 -17.34 18.77
CA ASP A 421 -6.27 -16.02 18.86
C ASP A 421 -6.09 -15.34 17.49
N LEU A 422 -6.54 -15.97 16.39
CA LEU A 422 -6.41 -15.43 15.04
C LEU A 422 -7.73 -15.50 14.29
N LEU A 423 -8.07 -14.40 13.62
CA LEU A 423 -9.16 -14.30 12.66
C LEU A 423 -8.59 -13.87 11.31
N ILE A 424 -8.92 -14.61 10.25
CA ILE A 424 -8.56 -14.28 8.87
C ILE A 424 -9.83 -14.02 8.08
N ILE A 425 -9.87 -12.92 7.34
CA ILE A 425 -10.86 -12.60 6.30
C ILE A 425 -10.11 -12.47 4.97
N ALA A 426 -10.55 -13.17 3.92
CA ALA A 426 -9.86 -13.18 2.62
C ALA A 426 -10.85 -13.24 1.45
N GLU A 427 -10.49 -12.68 0.31
CA GLU A 427 -11.32 -12.73 -0.91
C GLU A 427 -11.10 -14.01 -1.75
N SER A 428 -9.94 -14.65 -1.61
CA SER A 428 -9.51 -15.76 -2.48
C SER A 428 -8.99 -16.95 -1.67
N PRO A 429 -9.27 -18.20 -2.10
CA PRO A 429 -8.76 -19.39 -1.43
C PRO A 429 -7.23 -19.48 -1.50
N PHE A 430 -6.63 -18.92 -2.56
CA PHE A 430 -5.18 -18.83 -2.69
C PHE A 430 -4.60 -17.85 -1.68
N SER A 431 -5.24 -16.69 -1.52
CA SER A 431 -4.88 -15.68 -0.52
C SER A 431 -5.02 -16.20 0.91
N PHE A 432 -6.10 -16.93 1.20
CA PHE A 432 -6.27 -17.59 2.49
C PHE A 432 -5.17 -18.63 2.76
N THR A 433 -4.88 -19.49 1.78
CA THR A 433 -3.82 -20.52 1.91
C THR A 433 -2.45 -19.88 2.10
N GLU A 434 -2.15 -18.80 1.38
CA GLU A 434 -0.90 -18.06 1.51
C GLU A 434 -0.78 -17.41 2.89
N ALA A 435 -1.86 -16.83 3.41
CA ALA A 435 -1.88 -16.25 4.74
C ALA A 435 -1.56 -17.32 5.82
N LEU A 436 -2.20 -18.49 5.73
CA LEU A 436 -1.90 -19.63 6.61
C LEU A 436 -0.45 -20.10 6.50
N SER A 437 0.09 -20.15 5.28
CA SER A 437 1.49 -20.56 5.03
C SER A 437 2.47 -19.65 5.76
N ARG A 438 2.27 -18.33 5.67
CA ARG A 438 3.14 -17.33 6.32
C ARG A 438 3.00 -17.34 7.84
N LEU A 439 1.78 -17.46 8.37
CA LEU A 439 1.55 -17.58 9.81
C LEU A 439 2.23 -18.82 10.41
N ARG A 440 2.24 -19.95 9.69
CA ARG A 440 3.00 -21.15 10.09
C ARG A 440 4.51 -20.91 10.08
N ALA A 441 5.03 -20.24 9.05
CA ALA A 441 6.45 -19.90 8.97
C ALA A 441 6.89 -19.01 10.15
N ASP A 442 6.01 -18.11 10.58
CA ASP A 442 6.21 -17.22 11.73
C ASP A 442 5.89 -17.89 13.09
N ARG A 443 5.54 -19.19 13.09
CA ARG A 443 5.20 -20.00 14.29
C ARG A 443 4.01 -19.48 15.09
N ARG A 444 3.02 -18.92 14.41
CA ARG A 444 1.75 -18.47 14.99
C ARG A 444 0.60 -19.48 14.86
N LEU A 445 0.84 -20.63 14.21
CA LEU A 445 -0.13 -21.72 14.00
C LEU A 445 0.41 -23.08 14.47
#